data_AF-A0AAV7VDE8-F1
#
_entry.id   AF-A0AAV7VDE8-F1
#
_cell.length_a   1.000
_cell.length_b   1.000
_cell.length_c   1.000
_cell.angle_alpha   90.00
_cell.angle_beta   90.00
_cell.angle_gamma   90.00
#
_symmetry.space_group_name_H-M   'P 1'
#
loop_
_entity.id
_entity.type
_entity.pdbx_description
1 polymer ?
#
loop_
_entity_poly.entity_id
_entity_poly.type
_entity_poly.pdbx_seq_one_letter_code
_entity_poly.pdbx_strand_id
1 'polypeptide(L)'
;MEPPPPIITETIPANPWQRASADLGNLPDGRHMLVVIDDFSKYPEVELLESTVTERVIPCLEKIMATHGIIQELRTDNGPPFSSHEFASYLASHAIQHRKITPRWPQANGEAERFMRTLNKVLRIAVGKGKNLDCAIFEFLREYRLTPHSTTGVSPSSICIQREVRDTIPHVEITTMKQKQVETKLRNRHIHNERISRKRGARMRNLKVGDVVLVKNRHPGGKFKTPFEPEVWTVARVKGTLVTATRKDETVTRNISWFKIYHGRPLESERSEVNSGPPSSEEGVLTSGHVQASGELEERDTTSLKVPERSEERTTAEVPSAINR
;
A
#
# COMPACT_ATOMS: atom_id res chain seq x y z
N MET A 1 -10.33 -0.23 18.92
CA MET A 1 -9.76 -0.62 17.61
C MET A 1 -8.55 -1.51 17.86
N GLU A 2 -8.40 -2.62 17.14
CA GLU A 2 -7.21 -3.46 17.26
C GLU A 2 -5.96 -2.73 16.70
N PRO A 3 -4.79 -2.84 17.36
CA PRO A 3 -3.58 -2.17 16.89
C PRO A 3 -3.18 -2.70 15.51
N PRO A 4 -2.71 -1.82 14.60
CA PRO A 4 -2.25 -2.25 13.29
C PRO A 4 -1.01 -3.16 13.44
N PRO A 5 -0.81 -4.12 12.52
CA PRO A 5 0.42 -4.89 12.49
C PRO A 5 1.63 -3.94 12.29
N PRO A 6 2.81 -4.27 12.82
CA PRO A 6 4.02 -3.48 12.59
C PRO A 6 4.33 -3.42 11.10
N ILE A 7 4.82 -2.27 10.64
CA ILE A 7 5.34 -2.16 9.28
C ILE A 7 6.58 -3.05 9.24
N ILE A 8 6.50 -4.17 8.53
CA ILE A 8 7.70 -4.95 8.26
C ILE A 8 8.54 -4.09 7.33
N THR A 9 9.64 -3.59 7.88
CA THR A 9 10.65 -2.92 7.08
C THR A 9 11.57 -4.02 6.59
N GLU A 10 11.53 -4.29 5.28
CA GLU A 10 12.42 -5.27 4.70
C GLU A 10 13.81 -4.68 4.52
N THR A 11 14.83 -5.54 4.58
CA THR A 11 16.20 -5.11 4.34
C THR A 11 16.30 -4.54 2.94
N ILE A 12 16.77 -3.31 2.86
CA ILE A 12 16.99 -2.63 1.59
C ILE A 12 18.14 -3.37 0.87
N PRO A 13 18.04 -3.63 -0.44
CA PRO A 13 19.15 -4.17 -1.22
C PRO A 13 20.42 -3.30 -1.06
N ALA A 14 21.60 -3.90 -1.29
CA ALA A 14 22.88 -3.21 -1.12
C ALA A 14 23.28 -2.42 -2.38
N ASN A 15 22.86 -2.88 -3.57
CA ASN A 15 23.24 -2.31 -4.85
C ASN A 15 22.01 -2.12 -5.77
N PRO A 16 22.09 -1.21 -6.76
CA PRO A 16 21.09 -1.10 -7.82
C PRO A 16 20.82 -2.44 -8.51
N TRP A 17 19.58 -2.67 -8.89
CA TRP A 17 19.11 -3.82 -9.67
C TRP A 17 19.29 -5.20 -9.02
N GLN A 18 19.76 -5.27 -7.77
CA GLN A 18 19.67 -6.52 -6.99
C GLN A 18 18.22 -6.91 -6.76
N ARG A 19 17.34 -5.94 -6.56
CA ARG A 19 15.93 -6.17 -6.35
C ARG A 19 15.11 -5.11 -7.04
N ALA A 20 14.12 -5.56 -7.81
CA ALA A 20 13.18 -4.68 -8.48
C ALA A 20 11.74 -5.06 -8.15
N SER A 21 10.86 -4.07 -8.19
CA SER A 21 9.42 -4.23 -8.07
C SER A 21 8.77 -3.90 -9.41
N ALA A 22 7.96 -4.81 -9.93
CA ALA A 22 7.25 -4.64 -11.18
C ALA A 22 5.73 -4.66 -10.99
N ASP A 23 5.04 -3.85 -11.78
CA ASP A 23 3.59 -3.73 -11.79
C ASP A 23 3.09 -3.38 -13.20
N LEU A 24 1.82 -3.69 -13.48
CA LEU A 24 1.17 -3.39 -14.75
C LEU A 24 0.14 -2.28 -14.58
N GLY A 25 0.20 -1.32 -15.50
CA GLY A 25 -0.74 -0.21 -15.58
C GLY A 25 -1.49 -0.17 -16.90
N ASN A 26 -2.59 0.58 -16.92
CA ASN A 26 -3.34 0.91 -18.12
C ASN A 26 -3.10 2.37 -18.51
N LEU A 27 -2.98 2.62 -19.80
CA LEU A 27 -2.87 3.95 -20.37
C LEU A 27 -4.26 4.49 -20.76
N PRO A 28 -4.44 5.82 -20.82
CA PRO A 28 -5.73 6.43 -21.17
C PRO A 28 -6.25 6.10 -22.57
N ASP A 29 -5.37 5.70 -23.48
CA ASP A 29 -5.67 5.33 -24.87
C ASP A 29 -5.99 3.84 -25.05
N GLY A 30 -6.07 3.07 -23.96
CA GLY A 30 -6.40 1.65 -23.97
C GLY A 30 -5.18 0.71 -24.09
N ARG A 31 -3.97 1.25 -24.28
CA ARG A 31 -2.73 0.47 -24.19
C ARG A 31 -2.40 0.13 -22.73
N HIS A 32 -1.40 -0.71 -22.54
CA HIS A 32 -0.87 -1.10 -21.24
C HIS A 32 0.56 -0.59 -21.05
N MET A 33 1.04 -0.60 -19.82
CA MET A 33 2.43 -0.29 -19.49
C MET A 33 2.96 -1.25 -18.44
N LEU A 34 4.18 -1.74 -18.65
CA LEU A 34 4.96 -2.43 -17.63
C LEU A 34 5.85 -1.41 -16.93
N VAL A 35 5.70 -1.30 -15.62
CA VAL A 35 6.56 -0.47 -14.79
C VAL A 35 7.47 -1.38 -13.99
N VAL A 36 8.78 -1.14 -14.05
CA VAL A 36 9.78 -1.83 -13.23
C VAL A 36 10.59 -0.78 -12.48
N ILE A 37 10.70 -0.91 -11.16
CA ILE A 37 11.41 0.06 -10.31
C ILE A 37 12.48 -0.66 -9.52
N ASP A 38 13.71 -0.15 -9.58
CA ASP A 38 14.78 -0.61 -8.71
C ASP A 38 14.53 -0.17 -7.26
N ASP A 39 14.51 -1.14 -6.34
CA ASP A 39 14.19 -0.88 -4.94
C ASP A 39 15.29 -0.07 -4.24
N PHE A 40 16.53 -0.08 -4.74
CA PHE A 40 17.67 0.65 -4.17
C PHE A 40 17.71 2.12 -4.62
N SER A 41 17.92 2.35 -5.92
CA SER A 41 18.08 3.67 -6.52
C SER A 41 16.76 4.41 -6.73
N LYS A 42 15.64 3.68 -6.72
CA LYS A 42 14.30 4.19 -7.11
C LYS A 42 14.22 4.59 -8.58
N TYR A 43 15.10 4.02 -9.41
CA TYR A 43 15.11 4.25 -10.84
C TYR A 43 13.95 3.49 -11.51
N PRO A 44 13.05 4.18 -12.22
CA PRO A 44 11.94 3.54 -12.92
C PRO A 44 12.29 3.26 -14.38
N GLU A 45 11.85 2.11 -14.87
CA GLU A 45 11.69 1.78 -16.28
C GLU A 45 10.21 1.58 -16.60
N VAL A 46 9.79 2.09 -17.76
CA VAL A 46 8.40 1.99 -18.23
C VAL A 46 8.41 1.58 -19.69
N GLU A 47 7.83 0.42 -19.97
CA GLU A 47 7.68 -0.12 -21.31
C GLU A 47 6.20 -0.12 -21.70
N LEU A 48 5.90 0.32 -22.92
CA LEU A 48 4.53 0.38 -23.44
C LEU A 48 4.18 -0.95 -24.11
N LEU A 49 2.97 -1.42 -23.85
CA LEU A 49 2.49 -2.74 -24.24
C LEU A 49 1.13 -2.63 -24.91
N GLU A 50 0.92 -3.42 -25.97
CA GLU A 50 -0.42 -3.57 -26.58
C GLU A 50 -1.30 -4.57 -25.81
N SER A 51 -0.68 -5.48 -25.06
CA SER A 51 -1.35 -6.53 -24.30
C SER A 51 -0.55 -6.91 -23.06
N THR A 52 -1.24 -7.40 -22.03
CA THR A 52 -0.66 -7.86 -20.76
C THR A 52 -0.31 -9.35 -20.74
N VAL A 53 -0.35 -10.03 -21.89
CA VAL A 53 0.04 -11.44 -21.99
C VAL A 53 1.54 -11.63 -21.76
N THR A 54 1.92 -12.78 -21.20
CA THR A 54 3.30 -13.11 -20.82
C THR A 54 4.28 -12.97 -21.99
N GLU A 55 3.89 -13.44 -23.17
CA GLU A 55 4.67 -13.35 -24.42
C GLU A 55 5.07 -11.92 -24.81
N ARG A 56 4.31 -10.91 -24.37
CA ARG A 56 4.62 -9.49 -24.60
C ARG A 56 5.40 -8.87 -23.45
N VAL A 57 5.20 -9.33 -22.23
CA VAL A 57 5.89 -8.83 -21.03
C VAL A 57 7.34 -9.30 -20.95
N ILE A 58 7.63 -10.55 -21.32
CA ILE A 58 8.98 -11.12 -21.26
C ILE A 58 9.99 -10.31 -22.10
N PRO A 59 9.74 -9.99 -23.39
CA PRO A 59 10.66 -9.18 -24.19
C PRO A 59 10.94 -7.79 -23.62
N CYS A 60 9.96 -7.16 -22.98
CA CYS A 60 10.16 -5.88 -22.30
C CYS A 60 11.07 -6.02 -21.08
N LEU A 61 10.92 -7.10 -20.31
CA LEU A 61 11.79 -7.38 -19.17
C LEU A 61 13.23 -7.71 -19.63
N GLU A 62 13.39 -8.47 -20.72
CA GLU A 62 14.68 -8.71 -21.39
C GLU A 62 15.38 -7.40 -21.75
N LYS A 63 14.67 -6.46 -22.39
CA LYS A 63 15.22 -5.16 -22.76
C LYS A 63 15.73 -4.38 -21.55
N ILE A 64 14.99 -4.41 -20.44
CA ILE A 64 15.41 -3.78 -19.18
C ILE A 64 16.69 -4.44 -18.64
N MET A 65 16.74 -5.77 -18.62
CA MET A 65 17.91 -6.50 -18.14
C MET A 65 19.12 -6.38 -19.06
N ALA A 66 18.92 -6.23 -20.37
CA ALA A 66 20.00 -5.95 -21.31
C ALA A 66 20.63 -4.57 -21.05
N THR A 67 19.86 -3.62 -20.50
CA THR A 67 20.33 -2.27 -20.18
C THR A 67 21.03 -2.21 -18.82
N HIS A 68 20.49 -2.89 -17.81
CA HIS A 68 20.91 -2.72 -16.41
C HIS A 68 21.59 -3.95 -15.80
N GLY A 69 21.58 -5.08 -16.49
CA GLY A 69 22.00 -6.38 -15.98
C GLY A 69 20.83 -7.23 -15.45
N ILE A 70 21.12 -8.50 -15.17
CA ILE A 70 20.13 -9.46 -14.67
C ILE A 70 19.75 -9.11 -13.22
N ILE A 71 18.45 -9.00 -12.98
CA ILE A 71 17.88 -8.72 -11.65
C ILE A 71 17.96 -9.97 -10.78
N GLN A 72 18.38 -9.85 -9.51
CA GLN A 72 18.47 -11.04 -8.64
C GLN A 72 17.13 -11.43 -8.03
N GLU A 73 16.32 -10.45 -7.60
CA GLU A 73 15.00 -10.66 -6.99
C GLU A 73 13.97 -9.76 -7.67
N LEU A 74 12.95 -10.35 -8.32
CA LEU A 74 11.85 -9.61 -8.91
C LEU A 74 10.59 -9.77 -8.05
N ARG A 75 10.01 -8.63 -7.65
CA ARG A 75 8.76 -8.58 -6.89
C ARG A 75 7.62 -8.18 -7.80
N THR A 76 6.56 -8.95 -7.75
CA THR A 76 5.34 -8.68 -8.51
C THR A 76 4.13 -8.97 -7.65
N ASP A 77 2.96 -8.52 -8.07
CA ASP A 77 1.72 -9.03 -7.51
C ASP A 77 1.45 -10.48 -7.97
N ASN A 78 0.30 -11.01 -7.54
CA ASN A 78 -0.16 -12.36 -7.92
C ASN A 78 -1.05 -12.37 -9.17
N GLY A 79 -1.17 -11.24 -9.87
CA GLY A 79 -1.99 -11.12 -11.07
C GLY A 79 -1.38 -11.82 -12.28
N PRO A 80 -2.19 -12.19 -13.28
CA PRO A 80 -1.67 -12.42 -14.63
C PRO A 80 -1.00 -11.14 -15.15
N PRO A 81 0.11 -11.23 -15.91
CA PRO A 81 0.79 -12.43 -16.39
C PRO A 81 1.80 -13.03 -15.40
N PHE A 82 2.11 -12.35 -14.30
CA PHE A 82 3.18 -12.73 -13.37
C PHE A 82 2.95 -14.06 -12.67
N SER A 83 1.70 -14.52 -12.57
CA SER A 83 1.37 -15.83 -12.01
C SER A 83 1.48 -16.99 -13.01
N SER A 84 1.72 -16.73 -14.30
CA SER A 84 1.77 -17.76 -15.35
C SER A 84 2.98 -18.70 -15.23
N HIS A 85 2.83 -19.93 -15.73
CA HIS A 85 3.91 -20.92 -15.77
C HIS A 85 5.06 -20.45 -16.68
N GLU A 86 4.73 -19.89 -17.84
CA GLU A 86 5.73 -19.36 -18.78
C GLU A 86 6.61 -18.28 -18.13
N PHE A 87 6.01 -17.35 -17.38
CA PHE A 87 6.76 -16.32 -16.67
C PHE A 87 7.65 -16.92 -15.57
N ALA A 88 7.14 -17.92 -14.83
CA ALA A 88 7.93 -18.61 -13.82
C ALA A 88 9.13 -19.36 -14.42
N SER A 89 8.95 -20.05 -15.55
CA SER A 89 10.02 -20.74 -16.28
C SER A 89 11.08 -19.76 -16.78
N TYR A 90 10.65 -18.61 -17.31
CA TYR A 90 11.54 -17.55 -17.77
C TYR A 90 12.41 -16.98 -16.64
N LEU A 91 11.81 -16.70 -15.48
CA LEU A 91 12.58 -16.23 -14.31
C LEU A 91 13.55 -17.30 -13.81
N ALA A 92 13.13 -18.57 -13.81
CA ALA A 92 13.99 -19.68 -13.41
C ALA A 92 15.20 -19.86 -14.36
N SER A 93 15.02 -19.71 -15.68
CA SER A 93 16.12 -19.82 -16.65
C SER A 93 17.18 -18.73 -16.49
N HIS A 94 16.79 -17.57 -15.96
CA HIS A 94 17.69 -16.45 -15.68
C HIS A 94 18.18 -16.40 -14.23
N ALA A 95 17.89 -17.45 -13.43
CA ALA A 95 18.21 -17.51 -12.00
C ALA A 95 17.64 -16.33 -11.18
N ILE A 96 16.50 -15.78 -11.60
CA ILE A 96 15.82 -14.66 -10.95
C ILE A 96 14.88 -15.21 -9.88
N GLN A 97 15.06 -14.75 -8.64
CA GLN A 97 14.16 -15.11 -7.55
C GLN A 97 12.83 -14.36 -7.69
N HIS A 98 11.76 -15.09 -8.02
CA HIS A 98 10.42 -14.50 -8.08
C HIS A 98 9.79 -14.38 -6.69
N ARG A 99 9.56 -13.16 -6.23
CA ARG A 99 8.90 -12.88 -4.95
C ARG A 99 7.50 -12.32 -5.16
N LYS A 100 6.55 -13.23 -5.20
CA LYS A 100 5.11 -12.92 -5.31
C LYS A 100 4.60 -12.24 -4.04
N ILE A 101 4.07 -11.04 -4.20
CA ILE A 101 3.46 -10.26 -3.13
C ILE A 101 2.10 -10.87 -2.79
N THR A 102 1.85 -11.04 -1.49
CA THR A 102 0.58 -11.59 -1.03
C THR A 102 -0.56 -10.67 -1.47
N PRO A 103 -1.63 -11.21 -2.08
CA PRO A 103 -2.76 -10.40 -2.46
C PRO A 103 -3.37 -9.74 -1.22
N ARG A 104 -3.52 -8.41 -1.27
CA ARG A 104 -3.97 -7.49 -0.20
C ARG A 104 -2.89 -7.02 0.80
N TRP A 105 -1.62 -7.06 0.40
CA TRP A 105 -0.54 -6.32 1.09
C TRP A 105 0.06 -5.25 0.15
N PRO A 106 -0.66 -4.14 -0.11
CA PRO A 106 -0.19 -3.07 -0.99
C PRO A 106 1.10 -2.42 -0.49
N GLN A 107 1.38 -2.50 0.82
CA GLN A 107 2.62 -1.97 1.40
C GLN A 107 3.91 -2.65 0.87
N ALA A 108 3.85 -3.89 0.34
CA ALA A 108 5.03 -4.55 -0.22
C ALA A 108 5.29 -4.18 -1.68
N ASN A 109 4.26 -3.73 -2.43
CA ASN A 109 4.45 -3.15 -3.78
C ASN A 109 4.34 -1.62 -3.77
N GLY A 110 4.41 -1.01 -2.58
CA GLY A 110 4.02 0.39 -2.41
C GLY A 110 4.89 1.36 -3.21
N GLU A 111 6.11 0.97 -3.58
CA GLU A 111 7.01 1.78 -4.41
C GLU A 111 6.52 1.88 -5.85
N ALA A 112 6.24 0.74 -6.50
CA ALA A 112 5.66 0.70 -7.85
C ALA A 112 4.29 1.39 -7.89
N GLU A 113 3.42 1.12 -6.90
CA GLU A 113 2.10 1.73 -6.83
C GLU A 113 2.18 3.27 -6.67
N ARG A 114 3.10 3.76 -5.83
CA ARG A 114 3.29 5.20 -5.60
C ARG A 114 3.82 5.91 -6.83
N PHE A 115 4.75 5.29 -7.54
CA PHE A 115 5.23 5.79 -8.81
C PHE A 115 4.11 5.82 -9.86
N MET A 116 3.39 4.72 -10.05
CA MET A 116 2.25 4.64 -10.98
C MET A 116 1.20 5.70 -10.69
N ARG A 117 0.91 5.97 -9.42
CA ARG A 117 -0.02 7.04 -9.02
C ARG A 117 0.44 8.42 -9.50
N THR A 118 1.75 8.67 -9.47
CA THR A 118 2.35 9.93 -9.94
C THR A 118 2.32 10.00 -11.46
N LEU A 119 2.73 8.92 -12.13
CA LEU A 119 2.67 8.79 -13.59
C LEU A 119 1.23 9.00 -14.12
N ASN A 120 0.24 8.34 -13.52
CA ASN A 120 -1.18 8.49 -13.88
C ASN A 120 -1.72 9.91 -13.70
N LYS A 121 -1.15 10.72 -12.79
CA LYS A 121 -1.50 12.15 -12.71
C LYS A 121 -0.99 12.91 -13.93
N VAL A 122 0.27 12.67 -14.31
CA VAL A 122 0.89 13.33 -15.48
C VAL A 122 0.17 12.94 -16.76
N LEU A 123 -0.15 11.65 -16.93
CA LEU A 123 -0.91 11.16 -18.08
C LEU A 123 -2.29 11.83 -18.19
N ARG A 124 -3.03 11.97 -17.09
CA ARG A 124 -4.32 12.69 -17.09
C ARG A 124 -4.19 14.15 -17.51
N ILE A 125 -3.14 14.83 -17.08
CA ILE A 125 -2.86 16.21 -17.48
C ILE A 125 -2.50 16.27 -18.97
N ALA A 126 -1.71 15.30 -19.47
CA ALA A 126 -1.33 15.22 -20.88
C ALA A 126 -2.56 15.04 -21.78
N VAL A 127 -3.49 14.15 -21.41
CA VAL A 127 -4.77 13.96 -22.10
C VAL A 127 -5.57 15.27 -22.12
N GLY A 128 -5.72 15.94 -20.97
CA GLY A 128 -6.45 17.20 -20.88
C GLY A 128 -5.84 18.34 -21.70
N LYS A 129 -4.53 18.26 -22.01
CA LYS A 129 -3.81 19.22 -22.86
C LYS A 129 -3.67 18.77 -24.32
N GLY A 130 -4.20 17.61 -24.70
CA GLY A 130 -4.04 17.04 -26.04
C GLY A 130 -2.59 16.70 -26.42
N LYS A 131 -1.71 16.47 -25.44
CA LYS A 131 -0.31 16.07 -25.69
C LYS A 131 -0.22 14.59 -26.09
N ASN A 132 0.77 14.26 -26.92
CA ASN A 132 1.13 12.87 -27.17
C ASN A 132 1.58 12.18 -25.86
N LEU A 133 1.01 11.01 -25.57
CA LEU A 133 1.24 10.29 -24.31
C LEU A 133 2.68 9.79 -24.18
N ASP A 134 3.25 9.25 -25.25
CA ASP A 134 4.61 8.70 -25.25
C ASP A 134 5.63 9.80 -24.95
N CYS A 135 5.49 10.97 -25.59
CA CYS A 135 6.29 12.15 -25.29
C CYS A 135 6.15 12.59 -23.83
N ALA A 136 4.93 12.57 -23.28
CA ALA A 136 4.69 12.94 -21.88
C ALA A 136 5.30 11.94 -20.90
N ILE A 137 5.32 10.65 -21.23
CA ILE A 137 5.98 9.61 -20.44
C ILE A 137 7.50 9.82 -20.46
N PHE A 138 8.10 10.05 -21.62
CA PHE A 138 9.54 10.27 -21.71
C PHE A 138 9.99 11.56 -21.02
N GLU A 139 9.22 12.64 -21.16
CA GLU A 139 9.43 13.89 -20.43
C GLU A 139 9.37 13.63 -18.92
N PHE A 140 8.32 12.96 -18.45
CA PHE A 140 8.18 12.61 -17.03
C PHE A 140 9.31 11.74 -16.50
N LEU A 141 9.70 10.69 -17.22
CA LEU A 141 10.76 9.78 -16.80
C LEU A 141 12.10 10.51 -16.67
N ARG A 142 12.42 11.39 -17.63
CA ARG A 142 13.64 12.20 -17.56
C ARG A 142 13.65 13.06 -16.29
N GLU A 143 12.60 13.82 -16.05
CA GLU A 143 12.53 14.70 -14.87
C GLU A 143 12.52 13.89 -13.56
N TYR A 144 11.79 12.78 -13.50
CA TYR A 144 11.75 11.92 -12.32
C TYR A 144 13.12 11.32 -12.00
N ARG A 145 13.86 10.85 -13.01
CA ARG A 145 15.19 10.26 -12.85
C ARG A 145 16.24 11.28 -12.39
N LEU A 146 16.02 12.57 -12.66
CA LEU A 146 16.92 13.68 -12.30
C LEU A 146 16.55 14.35 -10.98
N THR A 147 15.29 14.26 -10.56
CA THR A 147 14.81 14.86 -9.32
C THR A 147 15.30 14.07 -8.10
N PRO A 148 15.90 14.72 -7.08
CA PRO A 148 16.25 14.07 -5.82
C PRO A 148 15.04 13.38 -5.20
N HIS A 149 15.12 12.07 -5.02
CA HIS A 149 13.99 11.32 -4.49
C HIS A 149 13.93 11.47 -2.98
N SER A 150 12.74 11.70 -2.41
CA SER A 150 12.54 11.86 -0.96
C SER A 150 13.11 10.69 -0.13
N THR A 151 13.20 9.51 -0.76
CA THR A 151 13.73 8.31 -0.12
C THR A 151 15.26 8.39 0.01
N THR A 152 15.97 8.60 -1.07
CA THR A 152 17.43 8.53 -1.13
C THR A 152 18.10 9.87 -0.83
N GLY A 153 17.39 10.98 -0.99
CA GLY A 153 17.91 12.34 -0.89
C GLY A 153 18.91 12.70 -1.99
N VAL A 154 18.97 11.90 -3.05
CA VAL A 154 19.74 12.09 -4.29
C VAL A 154 18.88 11.58 -5.45
N SER A 155 19.22 11.94 -6.69
CA SER A 155 18.41 11.52 -7.84
C SER A 155 18.56 10.02 -8.13
N PRO A 156 17.53 9.36 -8.67
CA PRO A 156 17.62 7.96 -9.06
C PRO A 156 18.72 7.69 -10.10
N SER A 157 18.88 8.56 -11.09
CA SER A 157 19.89 8.41 -12.14
C SER A 157 21.31 8.48 -11.61
N SER A 158 21.58 9.38 -10.66
CA SER A 158 22.88 9.51 -10.02
C SER A 158 23.30 8.26 -9.26
N ILE A 159 22.36 7.55 -8.63
CA ILE A 159 22.66 6.28 -7.93
C ILE A 159 22.85 5.14 -8.94
N CYS A 160 21.93 5.03 -9.90
CA CYS A 160 21.87 3.91 -10.83
C CYS A 160 23.03 3.93 -11.82
N ILE A 161 23.31 5.09 -12.41
CA ILE A 161 24.29 5.26 -13.49
C ILE A 161 25.65 5.70 -12.93
N GLN A 162 25.70 6.16 -11.68
CA GLN A 162 26.92 6.63 -11.00
C GLN A 162 27.63 7.77 -11.73
N ARG A 163 26.88 8.55 -12.52
CA ARG A 163 27.33 9.77 -13.18
C ARG A 163 26.27 10.86 -13.06
N GLU A 164 26.70 12.10 -13.17
CA GLU A 164 25.75 13.21 -13.34
C GLU A 164 25.19 13.17 -14.76
N VAL A 165 23.86 13.19 -14.84
CA VAL A 165 23.14 13.26 -16.11
C VAL A 165 22.75 14.72 -16.28
N ARG A 166 23.07 15.30 -17.45
CA ARG A 166 22.72 16.69 -17.76
C ARG A 166 21.21 16.82 -17.93
N ASP A 167 20.63 17.79 -17.24
CA ASP A 167 19.29 18.31 -17.49
C ASP A 167 19.38 19.59 -18.36
N THR A 168 18.23 20.21 -18.60
CA THR A 168 18.14 21.50 -19.30
C THR A 168 18.57 22.68 -18.42
N ILE A 169 18.89 22.44 -17.15
CA ILE A 169 19.28 23.47 -16.18
C ILE A 169 20.82 23.51 -16.14
N PRO A 170 21.45 24.70 -16.16
CA PRO A 170 22.89 24.80 -16.03
C PRO A 170 23.36 24.25 -14.66
N HIS A 171 24.25 23.26 -14.69
CA HIS A 171 24.86 22.68 -13.49
C HIS A 171 26.30 23.17 -13.33
N VAL A 172 26.71 23.44 -12.09
CA VAL A 172 28.12 23.59 -11.71
C VAL A 172 28.65 22.19 -11.42
N GLU A 173 29.79 21.80 -11.97
CA GLU A 173 30.38 20.47 -11.73
C GLU A 173 30.75 20.32 -10.24
N ILE A 174 29.88 19.69 -9.46
CA ILE A 174 30.18 19.31 -8.09
C ILE A 174 30.69 17.87 -8.15
N THR A 175 32.00 17.74 -8.36
CA THR A 175 32.68 16.46 -8.21
C THR A 175 32.50 15.99 -6.76
N THR A 176 31.58 15.04 -6.50
CA THR A 176 31.75 13.84 -5.64
C THR A 176 30.38 13.19 -5.35
N MET A 177 30.10 12.02 -5.92
CA MET A 177 29.04 11.13 -5.43
C MET A 177 29.58 10.30 -4.25
N LYS A 178 29.15 10.57 -3.01
CA LYS A 178 29.46 9.70 -1.86
C LYS A 178 28.38 8.61 -1.74
N GLN A 179 28.54 7.48 -2.43
CA GLN A 179 27.66 6.29 -2.29
C GLN A 179 27.34 5.94 -0.82
N LYS A 180 28.33 6.08 0.09
CA LYS A 180 28.14 5.91 1.54
C LYS A 180 27.02 6.77 2.14
N GLN A 181 26.79 7.98 1.62
CA GLN A 181 25.74 8.87 2.12
C GLN A 181 24.33 8.38 1.75
N VAL A 182 24.17 7.78 0.57
CA VAL A 182 22.88 7.21 0.10
C VAL A 182 22.51 6.02 0.96
N GLU A 183 23.44 5.07 1.14
CA GLU A 183 23.24 3.89 1.98
C GLU A 183 22.90 4.29 3.43
N THR A 184 23.62 5.28 3.98
CA THR A 184 23.35 5.82 5.31
C THR A 184 21.96 6.45 5.42
N LYS A 185 21.50 7.23 4.43
CA LYS A 185 20.15 7.82 4.41
C LYS A 185 19.05 6.76 4.30
N LEU A 186 19.24 5.76 3.44
CA LEU A 186 18.32 4.62 3.28
C LEU A 186 18.20 3.84 4.60
N ARG A 187 19.33 3.52 5.24
CA ARG A 187 19.39 2.85 6.55
C ARG A 187 18.73 3.68 7.66
N ASN A 188 19.02 4.98 7.73
CA ASN A 188 18.44 5.87 8.73
C ASN A 188 16.91 5.98 8.60
N ARG A 189 16.36 6.00 7.38
CA ARG A 189 14.89 5.93 7.23
C ARG A 189 14.34 4.56 7.59
N HIS A 190 15.02 3.46 7.26
CA HIS A 190 14.57 2.13 7.71
C HIS A 190 14.41 2.09 9.23
N ILE A 191 15.42 2.58 9.97
CA ILE A 191 15.39 2.75 11.43
C ILE A 191 14.25 3.70 11.88
N HIS A 192 14.02 4.80 11.15
CA HIS A 192 12.92 5.72 11.43
C HIS A 192 11.55 5.05 11.27
N ASN A 193 11.32 4.30 10.19
CA ASN A 193 10.07 3.57 9.94
C ASN A 193 9.83 2.49 11.01
N GLU A 194 10.88 1.83 11.47
CA GLU A 194 10.83 0.89 12.59
C GLU A 194 10.43 1.61 13.89
N ARG A 195 11.02 2.78 14.18
CA ARG A 195 10.65 3.64 15.32
C ARG A 195 9.20 4.11 15.26
N ILE A 196 8.70 4.52 14.07
CA ILE A 196 7.30 4.93 13.89
C ILE A 196 6.36 3.75 14.14
N SER A 197 6.72 2.54 13.69
CA SER A 197 5.94 1.34 13.97
C SER A 197 5.84 1.04 15.47
N ARG A 198 6.96 1.20 16.20
CA ARG A 198 6.98 1.07 17.66
C ARG A 198 6.12 2.14 18.35
N LYS A 199 6.19 3.41 17.91
CA LYS A 199 5.36 4.52 18.44
C LYS A 199 3.86 4.32 18.21
N ARG A 200 3.46 3.65 17.12
CA ARG A 200 2.05 3.33 16.82
C ARG A 200 1.49 2.17 17.65
N GLY A 201 2.25 1.63 18.60
CA GLY A 201 1.83 0.48 19.42
C GLY A 201 1.60 -0.79 18.58
N ALA A 202 2.28 -0.90 17.44
CA ALA A 202 2.10 -2.00 16.52
C ALA A 202 2.67 -3.30 17.12
N ARG A 203 1.81 -4.30 17.34
CA ARG A 203 2.20 -5.59 17.93
C ARG A 203 2.13 -6.66 16.86
N MET A 204 3.16 -7.51 16.78
CA MET A 204 3.03 -8.74 16.00
C MET A 204 1.92 -9.58 16.63
N ARG A 205 0.98 -10.01 15.80
CA ARG A 205 0.01 -11.02 16.19
C ARG A 205 0.77 -12.35 16.14
N ASN A 206 0.82 -13.08 17.25
CA ASN A 206 1.48 -14.38 17.28
C ASN A 206 0.42 -15.44 17.00
N LEU A 207 0.06 -15.62 15.73
CA LEU A 207 -0.72 -16.79 15.31
C LEU A 207 0.23 -17.99 15.20
N LYS A 208 -0.19 -19.11 15.78
CA LYS A 208 0.49 -20.40 15.69
C LYS A 208 -0.28 -21.31 14.74
N VAL A 209 0.42 -22.30 14.20
CA VAL A 209 -0.20 -23.39 13.45
C VAL A 209 -1.14 -24.13 14.41
N GLY A 210 -2.39 -24.34 13.99
CA GLY A 210 -3.46 -24.91 14.81
C GLY A 210 -4.39 -23.91 15.49
N ASP A 211 -4.07 -22.61 15.47
CA ASP A 211 -4.98 -21.59 16.04
C ASP A 211 -6.28 -21.50 15.21
N VAL A 212 -7.40 -21.34 15.91
CA VAL A 212 -8.71 -21.10 15.30
C VAL A 212 -8.87 -19.59 15.09
N VAL A 213 -9.15 -19.17 13.85
CA VAL A 213 -9.19 -17.77 13.44
C VAL A 213 -10.41 -17.45 12.60
N LEU A 214 -10.91 -16.22 12.70
CA LEU A 214 -11.92 -15.63 11.82
C LEU A 214 -11.24 -14.80 10.73
N VAL A 215 -11.77 -14.86 9.50
CA VAL A 215 -11.27 -14.11 8.34
C VAL A 215 -12.09 -12.83 8.15
N LYS A 216 -11.41 -11.71 7.84
CA LYS A 216 -12.06 -10.42 7.60
C LYS A 216 -12.85 -10.43 6.28
N ASN A 217 -14.10 -9.96 6.31
CA ASN A 217 -14.98 -9.81 5.16
C ASN A 217 -14.36 -8.90 4.09
N ARG A 218 -14.42 -9.32 2.81
CA ARG A 218 -13.90 -8.55 1.66
C ARG A 218 -14.65 -7.23 1.45
N HIS A 219 -15.96 -7.25 1.68
CA HIS A 219 -16.83 -6.08 1.67
C HIS A 219 -17.67 -6.12 2.94
N PRO A 220 -17.31 -5.39 4.00
CA PRO A 220 -18.14 -5.31 5.20
C PRO A 220 -19.45 -4.63 4.80
N GLY A 221 -20.53 -5.41 4.69
CA GLY A 221 -21.78 -4.88 4.15
C GLY A 221 -22.43 -3.90 5.12
N GLY A 222 -22.35 -2.61 4.82
CA GLY A 222 -23.05 -1.55 5.55
C GLY A 222 -22.70 -1.44 7.05
N LYS A 223 -23.39 -0.53 7.75
CA LYS A 223 -23.14 -0.22 9.17
C LYS A 223 -23.49 -1.35 10.14
N PHE A 224 -24.21 -2.40 9.69
CA PHE A 224 -24.79 -3.44 10.55
C PHE A 224 -24.23 -4.86 10.33
N LYS A 225 -23.29 -5.09 9.39
CA LYS A 225 -22.64 -6.41 9.26
C LYS A 225 -21.28 -6.45 9.96
N THR A 226 -20.94 -7.63 10.48
CA THR A 226 -19.68 -7.86 11.17
C THR A 226 -18.49 -7.71 10.21
N PRO A 227 -17.37 -7.10 10.64
CA PRO A 227 -16.17 -7.00 9.82
C PRO A 227 -15.50 -8.35 9.51
N PHE A 228 -15.84 -9.41 10.25
CA PHE A 228 -15.31 -10.77 10.10
C PHE A 228 -16.43 -11.73 9.74
N GLU A 229 -16.08 -12.74 8.94
CA GLU A 229 -16.92 -13.89 8.65
C GLU A 229 -17.17 -14.67 9.94
N PRO A 230 -18.39 -15.17 10.19
CA PRO A 230 -18.71 -15.95 11.39
C PRO A 230 -18.06 -17.35 11.37
N GLU A 231 -17.54 -17.75 10.21
CA GLU A 231 -16.96 -19.07 10.00
C GLU A 231 -15.53 -19.12 10.51
N VAL A 232 -15.23 -20.21 11.23
CA VAL A 232 -13.91 -20.46 11.79
C VAL A 232 -13.00 -21.16 10.78
N TRP A 233 -11.75 -20.73 10.75
CA TRP A 233 -10.68 -21.29 9.93
C TRP A 233 -9.57 -21.78 10.85
N THR A 234 -8.85 -22.82 10.43
CA THR A 234 -7.68 -23.32 11.18
C THR A 234 -6.41 -22.85 10.50
N VAL A 235 -5.47 -22.28 11.25
CA VAL A 235 -4.18 -21.86 10.71
C VAL A 235 -3.35 -23.09 10.33
N ALA A 236 -3.11 -23.29 9.03
CA ALA A 236 -2.30 -24.39 8.52
C ALA A 236 -0.81 -24.02 8.38
N ARG A 237 -0.50 -22.77 8.01
CA ARG A 237 0.89 -22.32 7.87
C ARG A 237 1.06 -20.85 8.23
N VAL A 238 2.15 -20.53 8.93
CA VAL A 238 2.57 -19.15 9.23
C VAL A 238 3.98 -18.94 8.68
N LYS A 239 4.15 -17.95 7.79
CA LYS A 239 5.44 -17.52 7.24
C LYS A 239 5.60 -16.01 7.42
N GLY A 240 6.22 -15.59 8.52
CA GLY A 240 6.29 -14.18 8.90
C GLY A 240 4.89 -13.62 9.17
N THR A 241 4.47 -12.56 8.49
CA THR A 241 3.09 -12.06 8.57
C THR A 241 2.13 -12.71 7.58
N LEU A 242 2.58 -13.65 6.76
CA LEU A 242 1.73 -14.39 5.84
C LEU A 242 1.14 -15.60 6.55
N VAL A 243 -0.18 -15.72 6.55
CA VAL A 243 -0.91 -16.79 7.22
C VAL A 243 -1.80 -17.48 6.20
N THR A 244 -1.64 -18.79 6.10
CA THR A 244 -2.49 -19.68 5.32
C THR A 244 -3.41 -20.40 6.29
N ALA A 245 -4.71 -20.15 6.19
CA ALA A 245 -5.73 -20.83 6.94
C ALA A 245 -6.54 -21.74 6.01
N THR A 246 -6.96 -22.87 6.54
CA THR A 246 -7.71 -23.90 5.82
C THR A 246 -9.03 -24.15 6.51
N ARG A 247 -10.06 -24.34 5.71
CA ARG A 247 -11.39 -24.72 6.17
C ARG A 247 -11.93 -25.77 5.22
N LYS A 248 -12.12 -26.99 5.73
CA LYS A 248 -12.49 -28.15 4.90
C LYS A 248 -11.54 -28.26 3.70
N ASP A 249 -12.01 -27.97 2.48
CA ASP A 249 -11.23 -28.02 1.22
C ASP A 249 -10.78 -26.64 0.70
N GLU A 250 -11.16 -25.56 1.37
CA GLU A 250 -10.80 -24.20 0.96
C GLU A 250 -9.54 -23.71 1.69
N THR A 251 -8.65 -23.06 0.93
CA THR A 251 -7.42 -22.48 1.49
C THR A 251 -7.38 -20.99 1.22
N VAL A 252 -7.11 -20.22 2.28
CA VAL A 252 -7.01 -18.76 2.22
C VAL A 252 -5.64 -18.35 2.74
N THR A 253 -4.86 -17.71 1.88
CA THR A 253 -3.55 -17.15 2.23
C THR A 253 -3.62 -15.63 2.24
N ARG A 254 -3.49 -15.02 3.42
CA ARG A 254 -3.61 -13.56 3.62
C ARG A 254 -2.62 -13.07 4.66
N ASN A 255 -2.52 -11.76 4.78
CA ASN A 255 -1.75 -11.17 5.86
C ASN A 255 -2.40 -11.44 7.23
N ILE A 256 -1.59 -11.52 8.28
CA ILE A 256 -2.01 -11.72 9.66
C ILE A 256 -3.05 -10.71 10.18
N SER A 257 -3.09 -9.49 9.63
CA SER A 257 -4.13 -8.50 9.94
C SER A 257 -5.54 -8.89 9.50
N TRP A 258 -5.66 -9.82 8.55
CA TRP A 258 -6.93 -10.34 8.06
C TRP A 258 -7.51 -11.44 8.95
N PHE A 259 -6.74 -11.92 9.91
CA PHE A 259 -7.12 -12.99 10.82
C PHE A 259 -7.28 -12.45 12.24
N LYS A 260 -8.33 -12.91 12.91
CA LYS A 260 -8.59 -12.65 14.33
C LYS A 260 -8.71 -13.97 15.07
N ILE A 261 -7.98 -14.15 16.18
CA ILE A 261 -8.10 -15.37 16.99
C ILE A 261 -9.53 -15.49 17.50
N TYR A 262 -10.12 -16.65 17.26
CA TYR A 262 -11.42 -17.02 17.80
C TYR A 262 -11.20 -17.68 19.16
N HIS A 263 -11.44 -16.91 20.22
CA HIS A 263 -11.58 -17.47 21.56
C HIS A 263 -13.04 -17.89 21.70
N GLY A 264 -13.33 -19.18 21.48
CA GLY A 264 -14.70 -19.67 21.51
C GLY A 264 -15.43 -19.24 22.79
N ARG A 265 -16.67 -18.77 22.65
CA ARG A 265 -17.65 -19.15 23.67
C ARG A 265 -18.01 -20.60 23.37
N PRO A 266 -18.17 -21.46 24.38
CA PRO A 266 -18.78 -22.77 24.16
C PRO A 266 -20.10 -22.51 23.44
N LEU A 267 -20.30 -23.11 22.28
CA LEU A 267 -21.64 -23.21 21.72
C LEU A 267 -22.47 -23.95 22.78
N GLU A 268 -23.52 -23.33 23.29
CA GLU A 268 -24.59 -24.04 24.01
C GLU A 268 -25.27 -24.99 23.01
N SER A 269 -24.60 -26.10 22.71
CA SER A 269 -25.15 -27.26 22.06
C SER A 269 -25.19 -28.35 23.11
N GLU A 270 -26.06 -28.18 24.11
CA GLU A 270 -26.58 -29.22 25.01
C GLU A 270 -27.55 -28.56 26.02
N ARG A 271 -28.73 -28.18 25.53
CA ARG A 271 -29.95 -28.28 26.34
C ARG A 271 -30.82 -29.32 25.66
N SER A 272 -30.57 -30.55 26.06
CA SER A 272 -31.44 -31.69 25.88
C SER A 272 -32.86 -31.34 26.30
N GLU A 273 -33.80 -31.81 25.48
CA GLU A 273 -35.21 -31.91 25.77
C GLU A 273 -35.42 -32.56 27.15
N VAL A 274 -36.05 -31.84 28.07
CA VAL A 274 -36.86 -32.45 29.12
C VAL A 274 -38.23 -31.83 29.05
N ASN A 275 -39.16 -32.66 28.61
CA ASN A 275 -40.58 -32.43 28.48
C ASN A 275 -41.26 -32.41 29.86
N SER A 276 -42.07 -31.38 30.15
CA SER A 276 -43.26 -31.50 31.00
C SER A 276 -44.08 -30.20 30.92
N GLY A 277 -45.24 -30.24 30.27
CA GLY A 277 -46.36 -29.35 30.61
C GLY A 277 -47.37 -30.08 31.51
N PRO A 278 -48.52 -29.47 31.86
CA PRO A 278 -48.77 -28.12 32.36
C PRO A 278 -49.44 -28.18 33.78
N PRO A 279 -49.77 -27.04 34.41
CA PRO A 279 -51.19 -26.79 34.76
C PRO A 279 -51.60 -25.31 34.48
N SER A 280 -52.67 -25.07 33.71
CA SER A 280 -54.05 -24.73 34.16
C SER A 280 -54.20 -23.42 34.97
N SER A 281 -54.80 -22.42 34.29
CA SER A 281 -55.84 -21.47 34.74
C SER A 281 -55.74 -20.78 36.12
N GLU A 282 -55.72 -19.44 36.15
CA GLU A 282 -56.88 -18.60 36.51
C GLU A 282 -56.59 -17.07 36.40
N GLU A 283 -57.60 -16.38 35.85
CA GLU A 283 -58.13 -14.99 36.06
C GLU A 283 -57.17 -13.79 36.26
N GLY A 284 -57.21 -12.77 35.38
CA GLY A 284 -58.08 -11.58 35.48
C GLY A 284 -57.17 -10.36 35.75
N VAL A 285 -57.25 -9.16 35.16
CA VAL A 285 -58.36 -8.27 34.83
C VAL A 285 -57.82 -7.20 33.86
N LEU A 286 -58.61 -6.87 32.84
CA LEU A 286 -58.46 -5.66 32.01
C LEU A 286 -59.32 -4.55 32.63
N THR A 287 -58.74 -3.40 32.96
CA THR A 287 -59.49 -2.13 32.97
C THR A 287 -58.65 -0.97 32.43
N SER A 288 -59.35 -0.11 31.69
CA SER A 288 -58.92 1.06 30.93
C SER A 288 -58.50 2.26 31.77
N GLY A 289 -57.65 3.12 31.21
CA GLY A 289 -57.44 4.47 31.73
C GLY A 289 -56.75 5.38 30.71
N HIS A 290 -57.55 6.09 29.93
CA HIS A 290 -57.15 7.18 29.03
C HIS A 290 -57.09 8.47 29.86
N VAL A 291 -55.95 9.18 29.90
CA VAL A 291 -55.90 10.61 30.27
C VAL A 291 -54.81 11.32 29.47
N GLN A 292 -55.22 12.43 28.88
CA GLN A 292 -54.52 13.38 28.05
C GLN A 292 -54.32 14.67 28.88
N ALA A 293 -53.13 15.29 28.85
CA ALA A 293 -52.88 16.74 29.09
C ALA A 293 -51.35 16.98 29.16
N SER A 294 -50.70 17.81 28.33
CA SER A 294 -50.72 19.29 28.21
C SER A 294 -49.75 20.01 29.17
N GLY A 295 -48.90 20.91 28.60
CA GLY A 295 -48.07 21.91 29.30
C GLY A 295 -46.63 21.96 28.74
N GLU A 296 -46.32 22.72 27.69
CA GLU A 296 -45.91 24.16 27.68
C GLU A 296 -44.62 24.44 28.49
N LEU A 297 -43.48 24.69 27.83
CA LEU A 297 -42.95 25.98 27.32
C LEU A 297 -42.10 26.71 28.37
N GLU A 298 -40.79 26.75 28.15
CA GLU A 298 -39.96 27.92 28.48
C GLU A 298 -38.93 28.14 27.36
N GLU A 299 -39.20 29.17 26.55
CA GLU A 299 -38.20 29.94 25.81
C GLU A 299 -37.40 30.84 26.77
N ARG A 300 -36.13 31.11 26.43
CA ARG A 300 -35.47 32.43 26.36
C ARG A 300 -33.98 32.24 26.09
N ASP A 301 -33.52 32.62 24.91
CA ASP A 301 -32.88 33.91 24.55
C ASP A 301 -31.36 33.89 24.72
N THR A 302 -30.60 33.73 23.63
CA THR A 302 -29.95 34.79 22.82
C THR A 302 -28.82 35.54 23.53
N THR A 303 -27.57 35.29 23.10
CA THR A 303 -26.55 36.34 23.05
C THR A 303 -25.49 36.04 21.98
N SER A 304 -25.45 36.88 20.95
CA SER A 304 -24.38 37.02 19.96
C SER A 304 -23.09 37.54 20.57
N LEU A 305 -21.92 37.09 20.09
CA LEU A 305 -20.64 37.83 20.08
C LEU A 305 -19.69 37.15 19.07
N LYS A 306 -19.63 37.62 17.82
CA LYS A 306 -18.78 38.68 17.25
C LYS A 306 -17.37 38.17 16.84
N VAL A 307 -17.22 38.07 15.52
CA VAL A 307 -15.99 37.90 14.74
C VAL A 307 -15.04 39.10 14.96
N PRO A 308 -13.71 38.90 14.93
CA PRO A 308 -12.80 39.93 14.47
C PRO A 308 -12.11 39.54 13.16
N GLU A 309 -12.16 40.49 12.24
CA GLU A 309 -11.48 40.54 10.95
C GLU A 309 -10.26 41.48 11.06
N ARG A 310 -9.29 41.34 10.13
CA ARG A 310 -8.07 42.14 9.87
C ARG A 310 -6.87 41.92 10.80
N SER A 311 -5.63 41.86 10.30
CA SER A 311 -5.03 42.73 9.28
C SER A 311 -3.81 42.09 8.59
N GLU A 312 -3.57 42.57 7.38
CA GLU A 312 -2.36 42.39 6.57
C GLU A 312 -1.16 43.09 7.24
N GLU A 313 -0.02 42.40 7.34
CA GLU A 313 1.28 43.04 7.50
C GLU A 313 2.25 42.52 6.44
N ARG A 314 2.53 43.39 5.47
CA ARG A 314 3.73 43.36 4.64
C ARG A 314 4.92 43.65 5.54
N THR A 315 5.95 42.83 5.48
CA THR A 315 7.30 43.23 5.90
C THR A 315 8.28 42.93 4.77
N THR A 316 8.65 43.99 4.08
CA THR A 316 9.84 44.15 3.23
C THR A 316 11.07 44.34 4.12
N ALA A 317 12.15 43.58 3.90
CA ALA A 317 13.53 43.89 4.28
C ALA A 317 14.42 42.69 3.87
N GLU A 318 15.65 42.79 3.42
CA GLU A 318 16.45 43.84 2.78
C GLU A 318 17.68 43.08 2.27
N VAL A 319 18.16 43.43 1.09
CA VAL A 319 19.40 42.91 0.50
C VAL A 319 20.56 43.77 1.02
N PRO A 320 21.67 43.20 1.51
CA PRO A 320 22.93 43.91 1.53
C PRO A 320 23.76 43.53 0.29
N SER A 321 24.05 44.53 -0.53
CA SER A 321 25.04 44.47 -1.59
C SER A 321 26.45 44.71 -1.06
N ALA A 322 27.41 44.11 -1.76
CA ALA A 322 28.81 44.51 -1.96
C ALA A 322 29.81 44.46 -0.78
N ILE A 323 30.94 43.77 -1.03
CA ILE A 323 32.34 44.26 -1.05
C ILE A 323 33.19 43.08 -1.58
N ASN A 324 33.63 43.10 -2.85
CA ASN A 324 34.88 43.64 -3.38
C ASN A 324 36.17 42.89 -2.93
N ARG A 325 36.60 41.89 -3.71
CA ARG A 325 37.98 41.73 -4.22
C ARG A 325 38.09 40.60 -5.22
#